data_AF-A0A1C7MIM4-F1
#
_entry.id   AF-A0A1C7MIM4-F1
#
_cell.length_a   1.000
_cell.length_b   1.000
_cell.length_c   1.000
_cell.angle_alpha   90.00
_cell.angle_beta   90.00
_cell.angle_gamma   90.00
#
_symmetry.space_group_name_H-M   'P 1'
#
loop_
_entity.id
_entity.type
_entity.pdbx_description
1 polymer ?
#
loop_
_entity_poly.entity_id
_entity_poly.type
_entity_poly.pdbx_seq_one_letter_code
_entity_poly.pdbx_strand_id
1 'polypeptide(L)'
;MAMQCLRPLCALPRPARVLWMSSLESRPMYDPENDWQLINTNYSYQASKYQMELICAELSKNAEPSQNPDILHFIVSPGITSTNMSTLLNIRIPFYRTLMLIVFYVIRLLGSPNILFSVYKAAIAAVHIALVPLVYIPTSASDLPPQAYSPTHFSSEHAPFALRFCSQNDRWGTSTLGSCLCPYGRNILTKESHFWSDLSDCIRCLLRRSAGVSILMRGIIGLN
;
A
#
# COMPACT_ATOMS: atom_id res chain seq x y z
N MET A 1 -9.68 23.83 -1.89
CA MET A 1 -9.79 24.23 -0.46
C MET A 1 -8.71 23.60 0.41
N ALA A 2 -8.49 22.28 0.45
CA ALA A 2 -7.50 21.67 1.36
C ALA A 2 -6.04 22.16 1.18
N MET A 3 -5.58 22.39 -0.06
CA MET A 3 -4.23 22.94 -0.30
C MET A 3 -4.07 24.40 0.13
N GLN A 4 -5.14 25.20 0.19
CA GLN A 4 -5.04 26.59 0.62
C GLN A 4 -4.62 26.69 2.09
N CYS A 5 -4.97 25.68 2.91
CA CYS A 5 -4.56 25.61 4.31
C CYS A 5 -3.08 25.28 4.51
N LEU A 6 -2.39 24.75 3.47
CA LEU A 6 -0.97 24.40 3.55
C LEU A 6 -0.04 25.54 3.11
N ARG A 7 -0.56 26.59 2.48
CA ARG A 7 0.21 27.78 2.06
C ARG A 7 1.09 28.42 3.15
N PRO A 8 0.69 28.55 4.43
CA PRO A 8 1.58 29.12 5.44
C PRO A 8 2.83 28.27 5.72
N LEU A 9 2.83 26.98 5.38
CA LEU A 9 4.01 26.12 5.54
C LEU A 9 5.09 26.42 4.49
N CYS A 10 4.74 27.03 3.35
CA CYS A 10 5.69 27.47 2.34
C CYS A 10 6.60 28.62 2.82
N ALA A 11 6.22 29.32 3.89
CA ALA A 11 7.03 30.40 4.46
C ALA A 11 8.17 29.88 5.36
N LEU A 12 8.27 28.57 5.58
CA LEU A 12 9.29 27.98 6.43
C LEU A 12 10.64 27.85 5.71
N PRO A 13 11.77 28.03 6.41
CA PRO A 13 13.11 27.92 5.82
C PRO A 13 13.52 26.49 5.44
N ARG A 14 12.66 25.50 5.71
CA ARG A 14 12.85 24.10 5.33
C ARG A 14 11.61 23.62 4.59
N PRO A 15 11.76 22.82 3.53
CA PRO A 15 10.64 22.26 2.80
C PRO A 15 9.76 21.44 3.75
N ALA A 16 8.47 21.73 3.72
CA ALA A 16 7.47 20.98 4.45
C ALA A 16 7.23 19.62 3.79
N ARG A 17 6.72 18.66 4.55
CA ARG A 17 6.41 17.32 4.07
C ARG A 17 4.95 16.99 4.32
N VAL A 18 4.29 16.43 3.31
CA VAL A 18 2.92 15.93 3.39
C VAL A 18 2.96 14.43 3.12
N LEU A 19 2.53 13.66 4.12
CA LEU A 19 2.48 12.21 4.05
C LEU A 19 1.03 11.78 3.77
N TRP A 20 0.81 11.11 2.65
CA TRP A 20 -0.48 10.58 2.23
C TRP A 20 -0.59 9.10 2.64
N MET A 21 -1.48 8.79 3.57
CA MET A 21 -1.69 7.42 4.08
C MET A 21 -2.53 6.57 3.13
N SER A 22 -1.85 5.87 2.24
CA SER A 22 -2.43 4.95 1.27
C SER A 22 -2.65 3.54 1.86
N SER A 23 -2.82 2.54 0.99
CA SER A 23 -3.00 1.14 1.31
C SER A 23 -2.36 0.28 0.23
N LEU A 24 -1.87 -0.90 0.60
CA LEU A 24 -1.49 -1.95 -0.35
C LEU A 24 -2.64 -2.36 -1.26
N GLU A 25 -3.87 -2.17 -0.82
CA GLU A 25 -5.07 -2.46 -1.61
C GLU A 25 -5.54 -1.31 -2.51
N SER A 26 -4.80 -0.21 -2.60
CA SER A 26 -5.12 0.89 -3.52
C SER A 26 -5.23 0.38 -4.96
N ARG A 27 -6.38 0.64 -5.62
CA ARG A 27 -6.65 0.17 -6.99
C ARG A 27 -7.47 1.19 -7.80
N PRO A 28 -7.26 1.26 -9.14
CA PRO A 28 -8.06 2.08 -10.06
C PRO A 28 -9.44 1.46 -10.32
N MET A 29 -10.22 1.16 -9.28
CA MET A 29 -11.46 0.39 -9.36
C MET A 29 -12.70 1.28 -9.19
N TYR A 30 -12.80 2.31 -10.04
CA TYR A 30 -13.93 3.22 -10.13
C TYR A 30 -14.03 3.83 -11.53
N ASP A 31 -15.23 4.29 -11.90
CA ASP A 31 -15.45 5.05 -13.13
C ASP A 31 -15.13 6.54 -12.87
N PRO A 32 -14.08 7.11 -13.48
CA PRO A 32 -13.72 8.50 -13.27
C PRO A 32 -14.74 9.50 -13.85
N GLU A 33 -15.55 9.10 -14.82
CA GLU A 33 -16.54 9.97 -15.46
C GLU A 33 -17.86 9.98 -14.70
N ASN A 34 -18.35 8.79 -14.30
CA ASN A 34 -19.70 8.64 -13.75
C ASN A 34 -19.75 8.30 -12.25
N ASP A 35 -18.66 7.84 -11.63
CA ASP A 35 -18.63 7.43 -10.21
C ASP A 35 -17.38 7.94 -9.47
N TRP A 36 -16.98 9.18 -9.74
CA TRP A 36 -15.85 9.80 -9.04
C TRP A 36 -16.09 9.94 -7.53
N GLN A 37 -17.36 9.96 -7.09
CA GLN A 37 -17.75 10.00 -5.67
C GLN A 37 -17.70 8.63 -4.97
N LEU A 38 -17.49 7.54 -5.73
CA LEU A 38 -17.38 6.18 -5.20
C LEU A 38 -18.65 5.70 -4.47
N ILE A 39 -19.81 6.15 -4.93
CA ILE A 39 -21.11 5.81 -4.31
C ILE A 39 -21.62 4.50 -4.88
N ASN A 40 -21.35 4.23 -6.16
CA ASN A 40 -21.88 3.08 -6.88
C ASN A 40 -20.92 1.88 -6.90
N THR A 41 -19.66 2.06 -6.49
CA THR A 41 -18.64 0.99 -6.43
C THR A 41 -18.62 0.24 -5.10
N ASN A 42 -18.53 -1.09 -5.18
CA ASN A 42 -18.28 -1.95 -4.02
C ASN A 42 -16.85 -1.85 -3.47
N TYR A 43 -15.96 -1.14 -4.18
CA TYR A 43 -14.54 -0.99 -3.86
C TYR A 43 -14.17 0.45 -3.49
N SER A 44 -15.10 1.17 -2.84
CA SER A 44 -14.93 2.57 -2.47
C SER A 44 -13.71 2.82 -1.59
N TYR A 45 -13.33 1.86 -0.72
CA TYR A 45 -12.09 1.95 0.05
C TYR A 45 -10.85 1.89 -0.85
N GLN A 46 -10.75 0.89 -1.72
CA GLN A 46 -9.58 0.72 -2.61
C GLN A 46 -9.47 1.88 -3.61
N ALA A 47 -10.60 2.33 -4.14
CA ALA A 47 -10.67 3.44 -5.09
C ALA A 47 -10.32 4.78 -4.44
N SER A 48 -10.80 5.07 -3.22
CA SER A 48 -10.44 6.33 -2.53
C SER A 48 -8.97 6.40 -2.17
N LYS A 49 -8.35 5.26 -1.80
CA LYS A 49 -6.89 5.18 -1.60
C LYS A 49 -6.15 5.46 -2.91
N TYR A 50 -6.63 4.97 -4.04
CA TYR A 50 -6.03 5.25 -5.34
C TYR A 50 -6.20 6.70 -5.79
N GLN A 51 -7.38 7.29 -5.61
CA GLN A 51 -7.61 8.71 -5.88
C GLN A 51 -6.63 9.60 -5.11
N MET A 52 -6.35 9.25 -3.85
CA MET A 52 -5.37 9.96 -3.04
C MET A 52 -3.93 9.82 -3.59
N GLU A 53 -3.57 8.67 -4.14
CA GLU A 53 -2.28 8.47 -4.81
C GLU A 53 -2.15 9.28 -6.09
N LEU A 54 -3.22 9.39 -6.88
CA LEU A 54 -3.26 10.28 -8.05
C LEU A 54 -3.04 11.73 -7.64
N ILE A 55 -3.72 12.19 -6.57
CA ILE A 55 -3.54 13.55 -6.05
C ILE A 55 -2.08 13.77 -5.63
N CYS A 56 -1.49 12.82 -4.89
CA CYS A 56 -0.10 12.90 -4.49
C CYS A 56 0.84 12.97 -5.70
N ALA A 57 0.63 12.12 -6.71
CA ALA A 57 1.47 12.06 -7.90
C ALA A 57 1.41 13.36 -8.72
N GLU A 58 0.22 13.92 -8.93
CA GLU A 58 0.05 15.20 -9.63
C GLU A 58 0.65 16.36 -8.83
N LEU A 59 0.54 16.33 -7.50
CA LEU A 59 1.16 17.32 -6.64
C LEU A 59 2.69 17.27 -6.67
N SER A 60 3.27 16.07 -6.58
CA SER A 60 4.71 15.88 -6.69
C SER A 60 5.23 16.36 -8.05
N LYS A 61 4.49 16.08 -9.14
CA LYS A 61 4.81 16.55 -10.48
C LYS A 61 4.74 18.08 -10.62
N ASN A 62 3.80 18.72 -9.94
CA ASN A 62 3.71 20.19 -9.94
C ASN A 62 4.78 20.84 -9.03
N ALA A 63 5.36 20.07 -8.11
CA ALA A 63 6.43 20.50 -7.21
C ALA A 63 7.85 20.29 -7.80
N GLU A 64 7.97 19.99 -9.09
CA GLU A 64 9.25 19.75 -9.76
C GLU A 64 10.26 20.91 -9.58
N PRO A 65 11.57 20.61 -9.57
CA PRO A 65 12.64 21.44 -8.99
C PRO A 65 12.89 22.80 -9.66
N SER A 66 12.24 23.10 -10.78
CA SER A 66 12.28 24.43 -11.40
C SER A 66 11.59 25.52 -10.56
N GLN A 67 10.85 25.14 -9.50
CA GLN A 67 10.12 26.09 -8.64
C GLN A 67 10.55 26.11 -7.16
N ASN A 68 11.61 25.39 -6.76
CA ASN A 68 11.94 25.11 -5.34
C ASN A 68 10.74 24.50 -4.59
N PRO A 69 10.67 23.16 -4.43
CA PRO A 69 9.54 22.56 -3.73
C PRO A 69 9.53 22.95 -2.24
N ASP A 70 8.74 23.96 -1.92
CA ASP A 70 8.42 24.32 -0.54
C ASP A 70 7.66 23.19 0.18
N ILE A 71 7.01 22.29 -0.58
CA ILE A 71 6.24 21.16 -0.07
C ILE A 71 6.55 19.89 -0.86
N LEU A 72 6.96 18.85 -0.15
CA LEU A 72 7.20 17.51 -0.68
C LEU A 72 6.06 16.57 -0.31
N HIS A 73 5.58 15.78 -1.28
CA HIS A 73 4.48 14.85 -1.09
C HIS A 73 4.98 13.40 -1.18
N PHE A 74 4.66 12.61 -0.16
CA PHE A 74 5.07 11.21 -0.07
C PHE A 74 3.87 10.29 0.13
N ILE A 75 3.84 9.17 -0.61
CA ILE A 75 2.84 8.13 -0.41
C ILE A 75 3.42 7.11 0.58
N VAL A 76 2.66 6.81 1.62
CA VAL A 76 3.03 5.82 2.62
C VAL A 76 1.87 4.86 2.81
N SER A 77 2.15 3.57 2.83
CA SER A 77 1.16 2.54 3.16
C SER A 77 1.53 1.88 4.48
N PRO A 78 0.60 1.89 5.47
CA PRO A 78 0.68 0.90 6.52
C PRO A 78 0.45 -0.48 5.88
N GLY A 79 1.11 -1.51 6.39
CA GLY A 79 0.72 -2.87 6.05
C GLY A 79 -0.49 -3.33 6.87
N ILE A 80 -0.91 -4.57 6.62
CA ILE A 80 -2.12 -5.13 7.22
C ILE A 80 -1.83 -5.45 8.69
N THR A 81 -2.60 -4.85 9.59
CA THR A 81 -2.45 -5.11 11.02
C THR A 81 -3.81 -5.22 11.71
N SER A 82 -3.83 -5.97 12.81
CA SER A 82 -5.01 -6.13 13.64
C SER A 82 -5.31 -4.84 14.38
N THR A 83 -6.20 -4.00 13.84
CA THR A 83 -6.69 -2.79 14.49
C THR A 83 -8.07 -3.01 15.13
N ASN A 84 -8.47 -2.07 16.00
CA ASN A 84 -9.83 -1.99 16.52
C ASN A 84 -10.86 -1.68 15.43
N MET A 85 -10.47 -1.42 14.18
CA MET A 85 -11.43 -1.27 13.09
C MET A 85 -12.22 -2.57 12.85
N SER A 86 -11.62 -3.72 13.15
CA SER A 86 -12.31 -5.03 13.12
C SER A 86 -13.51 -5.11 14.09
N THR A 87 -13.52 -4.34 15.19
CA THR A 87 -14.67 -4.32 16.11
C THR A 87 -15.84 -3.52 15.58
N LEU A 88 -15.62 -2.59 14.63
CA LEU A 88 -16.70 -1.83 13.98
C LEU A 88 -17.52 -2.67 13.00
N LEU A 89 -16.95 -3.78 12.49
CA LEU A 89 -17.65 -4.72 11.62
C LEU A 89 -18.71 -5.57 12.36
N ASN A 90 -18.86 -5.40 13.67
CA ASN A 90 -19.87 -6.03 14.55
C ASN A 90 -20.12 -7.53 14.24
N ILE A 91 -19.06 -8.27 13.95
CA ILE A 91 -19.14 -9.69 13.62
C ILE A 91 -19.45 -10.45 14.92
N ARG A 92 -20.66 -11.02 15.00
CA ARG A 92 -21.21 -11.72 16.19
C ARG A 92 -20.62 -13.12 16.42
N ILE A 93 -19.42 -13.38 15.92
CA ILE A 93 -18.75 -14.68 16.05
C ILE A 93 -17.82 -14.60 17.26
N PRO A 94 -18.01 -15.42 18.31
CA PRO A 94 -17.07 -15.44 19.42
C PRO A 94 -15.68 -15.88 18.93
N PHE A 95 -14.62 -15.31 19.51
CA PHE A 95 -13.21 -15.61 19.16
C PHE A 95 -12.75 -15.19 17.76
N TYR A 96 -13.54 -14.46 16.97
CA TYR A 96 -13.12 -14.04 15.61
C TYR A 96 -11.77 -13.29 15.61
N ARG A 97 -11.52 -12.45 16.63
CA ARG A 97 -10.26 -11.70 16.76
C ARG A 97 -9.06 -12.62 16.89
N THR A 98 -9.20 -13.66 17.72
CA THR A 98 -8.15 -14.66 17.92
C THR A 98 -7.92 -15.44 16.64
N LEU A 99 -8.98 -15.85 15.94
CA LEU A 99 -8.87 -16.54 14.66
C LEU A 99 -8.16 -15.68 13.61
N MET A 100 -8.50 -14.39 13.50
CA MET A 100 -7.83 -13.46 12.58
C MET A 100 -6.33 -13.33 12.90
N LEU A 101 -5.97 -13.22 14.18
CA LEU A 101 -4.57 -13.17 14.61
C LEU A 101 -3.82 -14.46 14.27
N ILE A 102 -4.45 -15.63 14.43
CA ILE A 102 -3.89 -16.92 14.03
C ILE A 102 -3.65 -16.95 12.52
N VAL A 103 -4.62 -16.49 11.72
CA VAL A 103 -4.50 -16.42 10.25
C VAL A 103 -3.33 -15.50 9.86
N PHE A 104 -3.22 -14.32 10.46
CA PHE A 104 -2.09 -13.42 10.23
C PHE A 104 -0.75 -14.08 10.59
N TYR A 105 -0.73 -14.95 11.62
CA TYR A 105 0.49 -15.63 12.05
C TYR A 105 0.88 -16.72 11.07
N VAL A 106 -0.10 -17.48 10.58
CA VAL A 106 0.12 -18.46 9.52
C VAL A 106 0.67 -17.78 8.27
N ILE A 107 0.00 -16.74 7.75
CA ILE A 107 0.42 -16.06 6.52
C ILE A 107 1.84 -15.47 6.64
N ARG A 108 2.18 -14.95 7.82
CA ARG A 108 3.55 -14.52 8.13
C ARG A 108 4.56 -15.66 8.05
N LEU A 109 4.25 -16.84 8.60
CA LEU A 109 5.12 -18.00 8.48
C LEU A 109 5.28 -18.45 7.02
N LEU A 110 4.28 -18.19 6.16
CA LEU A 110 4.38 -18.41 4.71
C LEU A 110 5.26 -17.37 4.00
N GLY A 111 5.70 -16.33 4.71
CA GLY A 111 6.67 -15.36 4.20
C GLY A 111 6.07 -14.07 3.64
N SER A 112 4.78 -13.78 3.87
CA SER A 112 4.20 -12.50 3.42
C SER A 112 4.78 -11.32 4.23
N PRO A 113 5.44 -10.34 3.57
CA PRO A 113 6.09 -9.22 4.28
C PRO A 113 5.09 -8.14 4.73
N ASN A 114 3.87 -8.14 4.19
CA ASN A 114 2.91 -7.05 4.34
C ASN A 114 2.01 -7.18 5.58
N ILE A 115 2.15 -8.26 6.37
CA ILE A 115 1.34 -8.51 7.58
C ILE A 115 2.14 -8.17 8.83
N LEU A 116 1.60 -7.24 9.63
CA LEU A 116 2.22 -6.71 10.83
C LEU A 116 1.37 -6.98 12.08
N PHE A 117 2.03 -7.37 13.16
CA PHE A 117 1.39 -7.76 14.43
C PHE A 117 1.12 -6.59 15.39
N SER A 118 1.71 -5.44 15.10
CA SER A 118 1.60 -4.27 15.95
C SER A 118 1.34 -3.04 15.09
N VAL A 119 0.43 -2.20 15.59
CA VAL A 119 0.18 -0.86 15.05
C VAL A 119 1.46 -0.04 15.03
N TYR A 120 2.35 -0.23 16.00
CA TYR A 120 3.67 0.40 16.02
C TYR A 120 4.50 0.06 14.78
N LYS A 121 4.50 -1.22 14.37
CA LYS A 121 5.23 -1.66 13.19
C LYS A 121 4.61 -1.13 11.91
N ALA A 122 3.28 -1.04 11.86
CA ALA A 122 2.57 -0.44 10.73
C ALA A 122 2.91 1.06 10.55
N ALA A 123 3.26 1.76 11.64
CA ALA A 123 3.65 3.16 11.61
C ALA A 123 5.11 3.43 11.20
N ILE A 124 5.97 2.39 11.09
CA ILE A 124 7.41 2.56 10.83
C ILE A 124 7.67 3.34 9.54
N ALA A 125 6.98 3.03 8.44
CA ALA A 125 7.17 3.76 7.19
C ALA A 125 6.82 5.25 7.31
N ALA A 126 5.72 5.58 8.00
CA ALA A 126 5.31 6.96 8.21
C ALA A 126 6.31 7.72 9.10
N VAL A 127 6.75 7.11 10.20
CA VAL A 127 7.73 7.70 11.11
C VAL A 127 9.09 7.86 10.43
N HIS A 128 9.52 6.87 9.65
CA HIS A 128 10.78 6.92 8.92
C HIS A 128 10.79 8.10 7.93
N ILE A 129 9.77 8.23 7.08
CA ILE A 129 9.67 9.34 6.11
C ILE A 129 9.51 10.69 6.79
N ALA A 130 8.88 10.75 7.96
CA ALA A 130 8.76 11.96 8.75
C ALA A 130 10.10 12.41 9.38
N LEU A 131 10.97 11.48 9.76
CA LEU A 131 12.21 11.79 10.51
C LEU A 131 13.46 11.83 9.63
N VAL A 132 13.52 11.07 8.55
CA VAL A 132 14.73 10.96 7.72
C VAL A 132 15.05 12.29 7.02
N PRO A 133 16.33 12.70 6.97
CA PRO A 133 16.73 13.86 6.18
C PRO A 133 16.42 13.66 4.69
N LEU A 134 15.93 14.70 4.03
CA LEU A 134 15.50 14.64 2.63
C LEU A 134 16.58 14.15 1.66
N VAL A 135 17.85 14.37 1.99
CA VAL A 135 19.01 13.91 1.21
C VAL A 135 19.04 12.38 1.05
N TYR A 136 18.43 11.63 1.97
CA TYR A 136 18.40 10.17 1.96
C TYR A 136 17.08 9.60 1.44
N ILE A 137 16.13 10.43 1.05
CA ILE A 137 14.84 9.95 0.55
C ILE A 137 14.88 9.92 -0.97
N PRO A 138 14.75 8.74 -1.60
CA PRO A 138 14.63 8.65 -3.05
C PRO A 138 13.33 9.36 -3.47
N THR A 139 13.44 10.31 -4.40
CA THR A 139 12.30 11.12 -4.85
C THR A 139 11.74 10.58 -6.15
N SER A 140 12.57 9.97 -6.99
CA SER A 140 12.17 9.31 -8.22
C SER A 140 12.38 7.80 -8.15
N ALA A 141 11.56 7.06 -8.91
CA ALA A 141 11.74 5.63 -9.14
C ALA A 141 13.10 5.31 -9.78
N SER A 142 13.69 6.26 -10.53
CA SER A 142 15.03 6.14 -11.13
C SER A 142 16.17 6.10 -10.10
N ASP A 143 15.92 6.57 -8.88
CA ASP A 143 16.94 6.69 -7.84
C ASP A 143 17.08 5.40 -7.01
N LEU A 144 16.18 4.43 -7.24
CA LEU A 144 16.18 3.17 -6.52
C LEU A 144 17.04 2.11 -7.24
N PRO A 145 17.82 1.31 -6.50
CA PRO A 145 18.57 0.21 -7.11
C PRO A 145 17.59 -0.82 -7.72
N PRO A 146 17.95 -1.45 -8.86
CA PRO A 146 17.08 -2.38 -9.60
C PRO A 146 16.56 -3.60 -8.81
N GLN A 147 17.11 -3.84 -7.62
CA GLN A 147 16.74 -4.95 -6.74
C GLN A 147 15.75 -4.55 -5.62
N ALA A 148 15.43 -3.26 -5.46
CA ALA A 148 14.50 -2.77 -4.42
C ALA A 148 13.02 -2.91 -4.81
N TYR A 149 12.74 -3.40 -6.01
CA TYR A 149 11.39 -3.68 -6.48
C TYR A 149 11.31 -5.11 -7.03
N SER A 150 10.25 -5.84 -6.66
CA SER A 150 9.83 -6.97 -7.51
C SER A 150 9.22 -6.37 -8.78
N PRO A 151 9.72 -6.70 -9.99
CA PRO A 151 9.14 -6.24 -11.24
C PRO A 151 7.79 -6.93 -11.42
N THR A 152 6.76 -6.29 -10.93
CA THR A 152 5.40 -6.76 -11.03
C THR A 152 4.82 -6.34 -12.38
N HIS A 153 5.13 -7.09 -13.45
CA HIS A 153 4.49 -7.16 -14.79
C HIS A 153 4.00 -5.89 -15.53
N PHE A 154 4.14 -4.69 -14.97
CA PHE A 154 3.82 -3.41 -15.58
C PHE A 154 5.11 -2.75 -16.06
N SER A 155 5.88 -3.46 -16.90
CA SER A 155 6.81 -2.82 -17.83
C SER A 155 6.00 -2.17 -18.96
N SER A 156 5.22 -1.15 -18.62
CA SER A 156 5.03 -0.07 -19.58
C SER A 156 6.18 0.87 -19.31
N GLU A 157 7.20 0.78 -20.15
CA GLU A 157 8.47 1.52 -20.14
C GLU A 157 8.30 3.06 -20.08
N HIS A 158 7.07 3.56 -20.06
CA HIS A 158 6.69 4.97 -20.18
C HIS A 158 5.59 5.43 -19.21
N ALA A 159 5.08 4.57 -18.31
CA ALA A 159 4.11 5.02 -17.31
C ALA A 159 4.86 5.71 -16.16
N PRO A 160 4.48 6.94 -15.77
CA PRO A 160 5.11 7.56 -14.62
C PRO A 160 4.67 6.80 -13.35
N PHE A 161 5.63 6.53 -12.47
CA PHE A 161 5.40 5.80 -11.22
C PHE A 161 5.65 6.72 -10.03
N ALA A 162 4.71 6.75 -9.09
CA ALA A 162 4.90 7.41 -7.82
C ALA A 162 5.51 6.42 -6.82
N LEU A 163 6.46 6.87 -6.01
CA LEU A 163 7.08 6.03 -5.01
C LEU A 163 6.19 5.91 -3.77
N ARG A 164 5.86 4.67 -3.38
CA ARG A 164 5.16 4.35 -2.14
C ARG A 164 6.08 3.65 -1.17
N PHE A 165 6.13 4.15 0.05
CA PHE A 165 6.86 3.54 1.16
C PHE A 165 5.92 2.67 1.99
N CYS A 166 6.30 1.41 2.23
CA CYS A 166 5.46 0.43 2.90
C CYS A 166 6.14 -0.07 4.18
N SER A 167 5.36 -0.22 5.25
CA SER A 167 5.83 -0.93 6.44
C SER A 167 5.82 -2.42 6.16
N GLN A 168 6.98 -3.07 6.22
CA GLN A 168 7.14 -4.50 6.01
C GLN A 168 7.70 -5.18 7.25
N ASN A 169 7.55 -6.49 7.32
CA ASN A 169 8.02 -7.29 8.43
C ASN A 169 8.48 -8.66 7.89
N ASP A 170 9.69 -9.08 8.22
CA ASP A 170 10.21 -10.39 7.82
C ASP A 170 9.39 -11.54 8.46
N ARG A 171 9.79 -12.81 8.29
CA ARG A 171 9.10 -13.92 8.94
C ARG A 171 9.26 -13.97 10.48
N TRP A 172 10.31 -13.35 11.02
CA TRP A 172 10.78 -13.55 12.41
C TRP A 172 10.32 -12.49 13.40
N GLY A 173 10.16 -11.27 12.96
CA GLY A 173 9.72 -10.15 13.79
C GLY A 173 10.31 -8.83 13.36
N THR A 174 11.28 -8.84 12.46
CA THR A 174 12.11 -7.71 12.09
C THR A 174 11.37 -6.86 11.09
N SER A 175 11.07 -5.63 11.51
CA SER A 175 10.39 -4.68 10.66
C SER A 175 11.36 -3.94 9.77
N THR A 176 10.99 -3.76 8.52
CA THR A 176 11.82 -3.14 7.49
C THR A 176 10.98 -2.12 6.72
N LEU A 177 11.66 -1.14 6.12
CA LEU A 177 11.04 -0.23 5.17
C LEU A 177 11.05 -0.90 3.81
N GLY A 178 9.86 -1.13 3.25
CA GLY A 178 9.68 -1.51 1.86
C GLY A 178 9.41 -0.30 0.98
N SER A 179 9.70 -0.43 -0.30
CA SER A 179 9.30 0.51 -1.35
C SER A 179 8.55 -0.25 -2.43
N CYS A 180 7.46 0.33 -2.95
CA CYS A 180 6.82 -0.18 -4.16
C CYS A 180 6.40 0.97 -5.08
N LEU A 181 6.30 0.65 -6.36
CA LEU A 181 5.92 1.60 -7.39
C LEU A 181 4.39 1.64 -7.50
N CYS A 182 3.83 2.84 -7.48
CA CYS A 182 2.42 3.07 -7.77
C CYS A 182 2.29 3.53 -9.21
N PRO A 183 1.71 2.72 -10.09
CA PRO A 183 1.38 3.20 -11.43
C PRO A 183 0.35 4.34 -11.32
N TYR A 184 0.60 5.47 -11.98
CA TYR A 184 -0.40 6.53 -12.12
C TYR A 184 -0.50 7.00 -13.57
N GLY A 185 -1.72 7.22 -14.07
CA GLY A 185 -1.94 7.63 -15.45
C GLY A 185 -3.30 7.23 -16.01
N ARG A 186 -3.72 7.93 -17.08
CA ARG A 186 -5.06 7.81 -17.70
C ARG A 186 -5.33 6.45 -18.36
N ASN A 187 -4.30 5.65 -18.63
CA ASN A 187 -4.39 4.37 -19.37
C ASN A 187 -4.26 3.11 -18.49
N ILE A 188 -4.31 3.24 -17.16
CA ILE A 188 -4.04 2.15 -16.20
C ILE A 188 -5.35 1.52 -15.70
N LEU A 189 -6.32 1.34 -16.61
CA LEU A 189 -7.63 0.77 -16.29
C LEU A 189 -7.70 -0.76 -16.46
N THR A 190 -6.56 -1.47 -16.56
CA THR A 190 -6.59 -2.93 -16.74
C THR A 190 -5.59 -3.71 -15.87
N LYS A 191 -6.15 -4.73 -15.20
CA LYS A 191 -5.56 -5.93 -14.57
C LYS A 191 -4.99 -5.86 -13.13
N GLU A 192 -5.70 -6.58 -12.26
CA GLU A 192 -5.32 -7.19 -10.96
C GLU A 192 -4.04 -8.04 -11.04
N SER A 193 -3.30 -8.41 -9.98
CA SER A 193 -3.35 -8.30 -8.51
C SER A 193 -1.94 -8.64 -7.97
N HIS A 194 -1.50 -8.08 -6.82
CA HIS A 194 -0.23 -8.48 -6.17
C HIS A 194 -0.40 -9.12 -4.79
N PHE A 195 -1.27 -8.60 -3.92
CA PHE A 195 -1.40 -9.18 -2.58
C PHE A 195 -2.06 -10.57 -2.58
N TRP A 196 -3.17 -10.73 -3.31
CA TRP A 196 -3.89 -12.00 -3.41
C TRP A 196 -3.18 -13.01 -4.30
N SER A 197 -2.45 -12.56 -5.33
CA SER A 197 -1.60 -13.43 -6.14
C SER A 197 -0.40 -13.92 -5.33
N ASP A 198 0.34 -13.05 -4.64
CA ASP A 198 1.45 -13.44 -3.74
C ASP A 198 0.97 -14.38 -2.62
N LEU A 199 -0.21 -14.11 -2.05
CA LEU A 199 -0.83 -14.99 -1.06
C LEU A 199 -1.24 -16.34 -1.69
N SER A 200 -1.86 -16.32 -2.87
CA SER A 200 -2.25 -17.53 -3.61
C SER A 200 -1.04 -18.36 -4.04
N ASP A 201 0.08 -17.71 -4.36
CA ASP A 201 1.32 -18.33 -4.82
C ASP A 201 2.11 -18.89 -3.64
N CYS A 202 2.12 -18.19 -2.50
CA CYS A 202 2.58 -18.75 -1.22
C CYS A 202 1.76 -19.98 -0.82
N ILE A 203 0.42 -19.87 -0.87
CA ILE A 203 -0.48 -21.00 -0.56
C ILE A 203 -0.26 -22.15 -1.53
N ARG A 204 -0.13 -21.89 -2.84
CA ARG A 204 0.19 -22.91 -3.85
C ARG A 204 1.56 -23.55 -3.63
N CYS A 205 2.58 -22.78 -3.22
CA CYS A 205 3.89 -23.31 -2.84
C CYS A 205 3.84 -24.22 -1.61
N LEU A 206 3.03 -23.87 -0.61
CA LEU A 206 2.80 -24.74 0.55
C LEU A 206 2.03 -26.01 0.20
N LEU A 207 0.97 -25.89 -0.61
CA LEU A 207 0.21 -27.05 -1.07
C LEU A 207 1.05 -27.99 -1.95
N ARG A 208 2.04 -27.45 -2.70
CA ARG A 208 3.03 -28.27 -3.44
C ARG A 208 4.06 -28.94 -2.53
N ARG A 209 4.46 -28.31 -1.42
CA ARG A 209 5.37 -28.91 -0.43
C ARG A 209 4.68 -29.89 0.52
N SER A 210 3.36 -29.78 0.68
CA SER A 210 2.53 -30.66 1.50
C SER A 210 1.73 -31.61 0.59
N ALA A 211 2.41 -32.58 -0.03
CA ALA A 211 1.76 -33.71 -0.70
C ALA A 211 1.05 -34.62 0.32
N GLY A 212 -0.04 -34.13 0.92
CA GLY A 212 -0.77 -34.87 1.96
C GLY A 212 -2.06 -34.25 2.51
N VAL A 213 -2.44 -33.02 2.15
CA VAL A 213 -3.65 -32.37 2.71
C VAL A 213 -4.47 -31.71 1.60
N SER A 214 -5.09 -32.52 0.74
CA SER A 214 -5.85 -32.04 -0.44
C SER A 214 -7.36 -31.89 -0.22
N ILE A 215 -7.91 -32.19 0.97
CA ILE A 215 -9.37 -32.39 1.10
C ILE A 215 -10.14 -31.27 1.84
N LEU A 216 -9.49 -30.40 2.64
CA LEU A 216 -10.26 -29.53 3.56
C LEU A 216 -10.57 -28.09 3.06
N MET A 217 -9.93 -27.59 2.01
CA MET A 217 -10.03 -26.15 1.63
C MET A 217 -10.96 -25.84 0.45
N ARG A 218 -11.50 -26.85 -0.26
CA ARG A 218 -12.45 -26.61 -1.37
C ARG A 218 -13.80 -26.02 -0.92
N GLY A 219 -14.14 -26.08 0.37
CA GLY A 219 -15.40 -25.56 0.90
C GLY A 219 -15.41 -24.08 1.29
N ILE A 220 -14.25 -23.45 1.49
CA ILE A 220 -14.17 -22.09 2.09
C ILE A 220 -14.03 -20.99 1.03
N ILE A 221 -13.53 -21.31 -0.17
CA ILE A 221 -13.13 -20.27 -1.14
C ILE A 221 -14.21 -19.96 -2.18
N GLY A 222 -15.29 -20.74 -2.31
CA GLY A 222 -16.45 -20.35 -3.13
C GLY A 222 -16.11 -19.85 -4.55
N LEU A 223 -15.07 -20.42 -5.17
CA LEU A 223 -14.74 -20.17 -6.57
C LEU A 223 -15.57 -21.13 -7.42
N ASN A 224 -16.66 -20.61 -8.00
CA ASN A 224 -17.17 -21.07 -9.29
C ASN A 224 -16.50 -20.25 -10.38
#